data_AF-A0AAA9TDT1-F1
#
_entry.id   AF-A0AAA9TDT1-F1
#
_cell.length_a   1.000
_cell.length_b   1.000
_cell.length_c   1.000
_cell.angle_alpha   90.00
_cell.angle_beta   90.00
_cell.angle_gamma   90.00
#
_symmetry.space_group_name_H-M   'P 1'
#
loop_
_entity.id
_entity.type
_entity.pdbx_description
1 polymer ?
#
loop_
_entity_poly.entity_id
_entity_poly.type
_entity_poly.pdbx_seq_one_letter_code
_entity_poly.pdbx_strand_id
1 'polypeptide(L)'
;MMRSCRWIAGARRVISQSHQGPRLFLALCPFILRLRCPSSHCMSSPSMKEESVEKGRVGKALEESHENAIRPVDLSGVQTEALASRHAELKDRLRSIGQGFDWLRRVSHQGYGAETEFTEPRVLDPWDMAKSANFTEKELESFREELKHFEVKIEKHNHYQKQLEISHRKLKHVESFGDQEHVTRNKERYAMLEEKTKELGYKVKKHMQDLSSRISRARHNEL
;
A
#
# COMPACT_ATOMS: atom_id res chain seq x y z
N MET A 1 31.45 -43.99 -65.35
CA MET A 1 32.39 -42.94 -64.92
C MET A 1 32.08 -42.66 -63.44
N MET A 2 32.80 -43.24 -62.47
CA MET A 2 34.05 -42.72 -61.88
C MET A 2 33.98 -41.18 -61.71
N ARG A 3 34.03 -40.59 -60.51
CA ARG A 3 35.04 -40.78 -59.46
C ARG A 3 34.52 -40.47 -58.05
N SER A 4 35.04 -41.28 -57.13
CA SER A 4 35.15 -41.07 -55.70
C SER A 4 36.15 -39.94 -55.39
N CYS A 5 35.93 -39.20 -54.31
CA CYS A 5 37.00 -38.64 -53.48
C CYS A 5 36.53 -38.56 -52.03
N ARG A 6 37.05 -39.50 -51.25
CA ARG A 6 37.02 -39.60 -49.80
C ARG A 6 38.27 -38.90 -49.28
N TRP A 7 38.15 -38.05 -48.27
CA TRP A 7 39.26 -37.76 -47.35
C TRP A 7 38.77 -37.83 -45.91
N ILE A 8 39.61 -38.46 -45.10
CA ILE A 8 39.46 -38.87 -43.71
C ILE A 8 40.52 -38.11 -42.92
N ALA A 9 40.20 -37.73 -41.68
CA ALA A 9 41.04 -37.68 -40.46
C ALA A 9 40.60 -36.50 -39.58
N GLY A 10 40.54 -36.55 -38.25
CA GLY A 10 40.92 -37.57 -37.28
C GLY A 10 40.84 -36.99 -35.86
N ALA A 11 40.31 -37.80 -34.94
CA ALA A 11 40.49 -37.87 -33.48
C ALA A 11 40.95 -36.65 -32.64
N ARG A 12 40.21 -36.38 -31.54
CA ARG A 12 40.74 -36.42 -30.16
C ARG A 12 39.63 -36.45 -29.09
N ARG A 13 40.07 -36.83 -27.90
CA ARG A 13 39.40 -37.45 -26.75
C ARG A 13 38.94 -36.45 -25.69
N VAL A 14 37.92 -36.88 -24.93
CA VAL A 14 37.67 -36.68 -23.47
C VAL A 14 37.46 -35.24 -22.98
N ILE A 15 36.35 -34.99 -22.29
CA ILE A 15 36.28 -34.69 -20.85
C ILE A 15 34.79 -34.55 -20.47
N SER A 16 34.39 -35.37 -19.50
CA SER A 16 33.17 -35.26 -18.71
C SER A 16 33.19 -33.95 -17.92
N GLN A 17 32.09 -33.18 -17.93
CA GLN A 17 31.79 -32.30 -16.79
C GLN A 17 30.31 -31.91 -16.76
N SER A 18 29.64 -32.52 -15.79
CA SER A 18 28.45 -32.07 -15.09
C SER A 18 28.51 -30.58 -14.76
N HIS A 19 27.54 -29.80 -15.25
CA HIS A 19 27.29 -28.45 -14.76
C HIS A 19 26.04 -28.43 -13.89
N GLN A 20 26.29 -28.38 -12.58
CA GLN A 20 25.38 -27.88 -11.57
C GLN A 20 25.06 -26.41 -11.85
N GLY A 21 23.77 -26.06 -11.81
CA GLY A 21 23.30 -24.68 -11.82
C GLY A 21 23.64 -23.97 -10.51
N PRO A 22 24.01 -22.68 -10.54
CA PRO A 22 24.32 -21.92 -9.33
C PRO A 22 23.06 -21.56 -8.56
N ARG A 23 23.04 -21.98 -7.28
CA ARG A 23 22.19 -21.46 -6.22
C ARG A 23 22.61 -20.01 -5.93
N LEU A 24 21.77 -19.04 -6.27
CA LEU A 24 21.92 -17.67 -5.79
C LEU A 24 21.44 -17.61 -4.33
N PHE A 25 22.40 -17.69 -3.42
CA PHE A 25 22.21 -17.35 -2.02
C PHE A 25 22.23 -15.83 -1.83
N LEU A 26 21.17 -15.38 -1.17
CA LEU A 26 20.95 -14.13 -0.46
C LEU A 26 22.22 -13.43 0.04
N ALA A 27 22.37 -12.16 -0.34
CA ALA A 27 23.20 -11.19 0.37
C ALA A 27 22.30 -10.08 0.95
N LEU A 28 22.40 -9.92 2.26
CA LEU A 28 21.77 -8.96 3.15
C LEU A 28 22.28 -7.53 2.89
N CYS A 29 21.45 -6.49 2.99
CA CYS A 29 21.31 -5.55 4.13
C CYS A 29 20.53 -4.33 3.60
N PRO A 30 19.78 -3.51 4.41
CA PRO A 30 20.39 -2.77 5.54
C PRO A 30 19.47 -2.36 6.73
N PHE A 31 20.16 -1.93 7.81
CA PHE A 31 19.80 -0.87 8.76
C PHE A 31 18.48 -0.93 9.54
N ILE A 32 18.54 -1.25 10.85
CA ILE A 32 17.92 -0.40 11.90
C ILE A 32 18.85 -0.33 13.12
N LEU A 33 19.15 0.93 13.47
CA LEU A 33 19.80 1.48 14.66
C LEU A 33 19.23 0.89 15.96
N ARG A 34 20.09 0.36 16.85
CA ARG A 34 19.74 0.11 18.25
C ARG A 34 20.59 0.98 19.15
N LEU A 35 19.88 1.84 19.88
CA LEU A 35 20.39 2.82 20.83
C LEU A 35 21.19 2.15 21.95
N ARG A 36 22.28 2.84 22.28
CA ARG A 36 23.21 2.64 23.38
C ARG A 36 22.55 3.11 24.67
N CYS A 37 22.59 2.29 25.71
CA CYS A 37 22.60 2.76 27.09
C CYS A 37 23.62 1.93 27.90
N PRO A 38 24.51 2.58 28.68
CA PRO A 38 25.60 1.92 29.38
C PRO A 38 25.16 1.53 30.79
N SER A 39 25.69 0.43 31.33
CA SER A 39 26.07 0.31 32.73
C SER A 39 26.99 -0.90 32.90
N SER A 40 28.21 -0.57 33.25
CA SER A 40 29.37 -1.41 33.51
C SER A 40 29.29 -2.03 34.90
N HIS A 41 29.50 -3.34 35.01
CA HIS A 41 30.24 -4.06 36.06
C HIS A 41 29.83 -5.55 36.02
N CYS A 42 30.65 -6.55 36.33
CA CYS A 42 32.08 -6.76 36.33
C CYS A 42 32.22 -8.29 36.57
N MET A 43 33.01 -8.95 35.72
CA MET A 43 33.92 -10.07 36.03
C MET A 43 33.39 -11.37 36.68
N SER A 44 33.75 -12.47 35.99
CA SER A 44 34.21 -13.77 36.54
C SER A 44 33.21 -14.92 36.72
N SER A 45 33.26 -15.85 35.76
CA SER A 45 33.05 -17.31 35.94
C SER A 45 34.08 -17.89 36.94
N PRO A 46 33.87 -19.06 37.60
CA PRO A 46 34.00 -20.37 36.92
C PRO A 46 33.08 -21.49 37.52
N SER A 47 32.50 -22.41 36.72
CA SER A 47 33.03 -23.74 36.37
C SER A 47 32.45 -24.93 37.19
N MET A 48 31.98 -25.93 36.43
CA MET A 48 31.89 -27.38 36.72
C MET A 48 30.87 -27.88 37.77
N LYS A 49 29.86 -28.61 37.29
CA LYS A 49 29.76 -30.09 37.39
C LYS A 49 28.49 -30.61 36.71
N GLU A 50 28.68 -31.58 35.81
CA GLU A 50 27.65 -32.53 35.39
C GLU A 50 27.16 -33.33 36.61
N GLU A 51 25.88 -33.75 36.61
CA GLU A 51 25.45 -35.15 36.85
C GLU A 51 23.91 -35.29 37.04
N SER A 52 23.34 -36.21 36.24
CA SER A 52 22.17 -37.10 36.46
C SER A 52 20.72 -36.59 36.71
N VAL A 53 19.88 -36.86 35.68
CA VAL A 53 18.64 -37.67 35.66
C VAL A 53 17.79 -37.78 36.94
N GLU A 54 16.50 -37.38 36.88
CA GLU A 54 15.30 -38.22 37.17
C GLU A 54 13.99 -37.35 37.15
N LYS A 55 13.05 -37.74 36.28
CA LYS A 55 11.57 -37.59 36.29
C LYS A 55 10.88 -36.29 36.76
N GLY A 56 10.10 -35.73 35.83
CA GLY A 56 8.95 -34.87 36.16
C GLY A 56 7.99 -34.74 34.97
N ARG A 57 6.97 -35.59 34.91
CA ARG A 57 5.88 -35.57 33.94
C ARG A 57 5.04 -34.32 34.14
N VAL A 58 5.29 -33.25 33.38
CA VAL A 58 4.36 -32.12 33.28
C VAL A 58 3.60 -32.27 31.96
N GLY A 59 2.33 -32.64 32.08
CA GLY A 59 1.40 -32.66 30.96
C GLY A 59 1.39 -31.29 30.29
N LYS A 60 1.77 -31.25 29.02
CA LYS A 60 1.61 -30.08 28.15
C LYS A 60 0.10 -29.90 27.96
N ALA A 61 -0.52 -29.05 28.76
CA ALA A 61 -1.77 -28.42 28.38
C ALA A 61 -1.46 -27.67 27.09
N LEU A 62 -2.01 -28.15 25.97
CA LEU A 62 -1.96 -27.46 24.71
C LEU A 62 -2.91 -26.26 24.87
N GLU A 63 -2.37 -25.17 25.42
CA GLU A 63 -2.94 -23.84 25.27
C GLU A 63 -2.93 -23.54 23.78
N GLU A 64 -4.03 -23.87 23.11
CA GLU A 64 -4.35 -23.42 21.75
C GLU A 64 -4.75 -21.94 21.84
N SER A 65 -3.76 -21.10 22.17
CA SER A 65 -3.85 -19.67 21.96
C SER A 65 -3.89 -19.46 20.44
N HIS A 66 -5.10 -19.34 19.89
CA HIS A 66 -5.30 -18.93 18.51
C HIS A 66 -4.65 -17.56 18.32
N GLU A 67 -3.43 -17.57 17.81
CA GLU A 67 -2.66 -16.39 17.48
C GLU A 67 -3.44 -15.60 16.42
N ASN A 68 -3.85 -14.36 16.73
CA ASN A 68 -4.50 -13.41 15.79
C ASN A 68 -3.53 -12.93 14.68
N ALA A 69 -2.60 -13.78 14.28
CA ALA A 69 -1.65 -13.53 13.22
C ALA A 69 -2.24 -14.05 11.90
N ILE A 70 -2.44 -13.14 10.95
CA ILE A 70 -2.77 -13.50 9.58
C ILE A 70 -1.53 -14.19 8.99
N ARG A 71 -1.53 -15.53 8.98
CA ARG A 71 -0.47 -16.32 8.35
C ARG A 71 -0.66 -16.28 6.83
N PRO A 72 0.42 -16.27 6.03
CA PRO A 72 0.31 -16.48 4.59
C PRO A 72 -0.35 -17.85 4.34
N VAL A 73 -1.54 -17.86 3.73
CA VAL A 73 -2.25 -19.09 3.40
C VAL A 73 -1.96 -19.45 1.95
N ASP A 74 -1.40 -20.63 1.71
CA ASP A 74 -1.32 -21.23 0.37
C ASP A 74 -2.70 -21.81 0.02
N LEU A 75 -3.51 -21.00 -0.65
CA LEU A 75 -4.85 -21.39 -1.08
C LEU A 75 -4.80 -22.02 -2.47
N SER A 76 -5.48 -23.15 -2.64
CA SER A 76 -5.76 -23.73 -3.97
C SER A 76 -6.50 -22.71 -4.85
N GLY A 77 -6.26 -22.69 -6.17
CA GLY A 77 -6.80 -21.70 -7.11
C GLY A 77 -8.30 -21.37 -6.95
N VAL A 78 -9.15 -22.39 -6.75
CA VAL A 78 -10.60 -22.20 -6.54
C VAL A 78 -10.92 -21.37 -5.28
N GLN A 79 -10.16 -21.56 -4.19
CA GLN A 79 -10.32 -20.77 -2.97
C GLN A 79 -9.80 -19.34 -3.15
N THR A 80 -8.75 -19.14 -3.96
CA THR A 80 -8.23 -17.79 -4.26
C THR A 80 -9.22 -16.95 -5.06
N GLU A 81 -9.91 -17.55 -6.03
CA GLU A 81 -10.92 -16.87 -6.84
C GLU A 81 -12.15 -16.50 -6.01
N ALA A 82 -12.63 -17.44 -5.17
CA ALA A 82 -13.75 -17.19 -4.27
C ALA A 82 -13.43 -16.05 -3.28
N LEU A 83 -12.23 -16.03 -2.69
CA LEU A 83 -11.81 -14.94 -1.81
C LEU A 83 -11.64 -13.61 -2.56
N ALA A 84 -11.09 -13.63 -3.77
CA ALA A 84 -10.94 -12.42 -4.58
C ALA A 84 -12.32 -11.82 -4.94
N SER A 85 -13.30 -12.67 -5.26
CA SER A 85 -14.69 -12.27 -5.50
C SER A 85 -15.31 -11.63 -4.25
N ARG A 86 -15.18 -12.26 -3.08
CA ARG A 86 -15.68 -11.71 -1.81
C ARG A 86 -15.00 -10.40 -1.43
N HIS A 87 -13.70 -10.29 -1.65
CA HIS A 87 -12.96 -9.06 -1.38
C HIS A 87 -13.38 -7.92 -2.33
N ALA A 88 -13.67 -8.23 -3.59
CA ALA A 88 -14.23 -7.25 -4.53
C ALA A 88 -15.62 -6.77 -4.10
N GLU A 89 -16.51 -7.69 -3.70
CA GLU A 89 -17.84 -7.37 -3.17
C GLU A 89 -17.75 -6.44 -1.94
N LEU A 90 -16.87 -6.77 -0.99
CA LEU A 90 -16.66 -5.94 0.21
C LEU A 90 -16.14 -4.54 -0.15
N LYS A 91 -15.22 -4.42 -1.11
CA LYS A 91 -14.74 -3.12 -1.59
C LYS A 91 -15.85 -2.30 -2.25
N ASP A 92 -16.73 -2.93 -3.01
CA ASP A 92 -17.86 -2.25 -3.65
C ASP A 92 -18.85 -1.75 -2.60
N ARG A 93 -19.17 -2.55 -1.58
CA ARG A 93 -20.02 -2.13 -0.46
C ARG A 93 -19.39 -0.98 0.33
N LEU A 94 -18.08 -1.06 0.62
CA LEU A 94 -17.35 0.02 1.29
C LEU A 94 -17.38 1.32 0.48
N ARG A 95 -17.23 1.23 -0.85
CA ARG A 95 -17.34 2.40 -1.74
C ARG A 95 -18.74 3.00 -1.70
N SER A 96 -19.79 2.17 -1.75
CA SER A 96 -21.18 2.63 -1.68
C SER A 96 -21.49 3.32 -0.35
N ILE A 97 -21.06 2.74 0.77
CA ILE A 97 -21.20 3.34 2.10
C ILE A 97 -20.45 4.67 2.17
N GLY A 98 -19.22 4.73 1.65
CA GLY A 98 -18.44 5.96 1.59
C GLY A 98 -19.14 7.07 0.81
N GLN A 99 -19.74 6.75 -0.34
CA GLN A 99 -20.54 7.71 -1.12
C GLN A 99 -21.80 8.17 -0.37
N GLY A 100 -22.49 7.26 0.33
CA GLY A 100 -23.64 7.60 1.15
C GLY A 100 -23.28 8.53 2.32
N PHE A 101 -22.14 8.29 2.96
CA PHE A 101 -21.61 9.16 4.01
C PHE A 101 -21.24 10.56 3.47
N ASP A 102 -20.56 10.61 2.32
CA ASP A 102 -20.22 11.87 1.65
C ASP A 102 -21.49 12.66 1.27
N TRP A 103 -22.54 11.98 0.83
CA TRP A 103 -23.85 12.60 0.56
C TRP A 103 -24.51 13.14 1.82
N LEU A 104 -24.61 12.34 2.89
CA LEU A 104 -25.17 12.76 4.18
C LEU A 104 -24.44 13.99 4.72
N ARG A 105 -23.11 14.00 4.62
CA ARG A 105 -22.29 15.14 5.03
C ARG A 105 -22.61 16.39 4.23
N ARG A 106 -22.77 16.31 2.90
CA ARG A 106 -23.20 17.46 2.08
C ARG A 106 -24.57 17.97 2.52
N VAL A 107 -25.56 17.08 2.65
CA VAL A 107 -26.94 17.46 3.00
C VAL A 107 -27.02 18.08 4.41
N SER A 108 -26.28 17.51 5.37
CA SER A 108 -26.22 18.04 6.74
C SER A 108 -25.66 19.46 6.78
N HIS A 109 -24.67 19.76 5.93
CA HIS A 109 -24.00 21.05 5.87
C HIS A 109 -24.75 22.09 5.02
N GLN A 110 -25.43 21.64 3.97
CA GLN A 110 -26.23 22.49 3.09
C GLN A 110 -27.50 23.02 3.80
N GLY A 111 -28.05 22.26 4.75
CA GLY A 111 -29.33 22.60 5.37
C GLY A 111 -30.44 22.81 4.32
N TYR A 112 -31.40 23.70 4.60
CA TYR A 112 -32.41 24.14 3.63
C TYR A 112 -31.98 25.40 2.85
N GLY A 113 -30.70 25.79 2.91
CA GLY A 113 -30.15 26.99 2.27
C GLY A 113 -29.53 26.70 0.90
N ALA A 114 -29.64 27.65 -0.03
CA ALA A 114 -29.24 27.47 -1.42
C ALA A 114 -27.74 27.67 -1.71
N GLU A 115 -26.97 28.25 -0.78
CA GLU A 115 -25.59 28.67 -1.04
C GLU A 115 -24.60 27.83 -0.21
N THR A 116 -24.10 26.74 -0.78
CA THR A 116 -22.94 26.01 -0.23
C THR A 116 -21.67 26.54 -0.84
N GLU A 117 -20.80 27.07 0.00
CA GLU A 117 -19.54 27.69 -0.40
C GLU A 117 -18.49 26.71 -0.99
N PHE A 118 -18.62 25.42 -0.63
CA PHE A 118 -17.77 24.33 -1.12
C PHE A 118 -18.64 23.16 -1.55
N THR A 119 -18.25 22.46 -2.62
CA THR A 119 -18.96 21.28 -3.15
C THR A 119 -18.38 19.99 -2.59
N GLU A 120 -17.07 19.95 -2.34
CA GLU A 120 -16.39 18.76 -1.82
C GLU A 120 -16.66 18.56 -0.33
N PRO A 121 -17.25 17.41 0.08
CA PRO A 121 -17.65 17.17 1.45
C PRO A 121 -16.46 17.30 2.38
N ARG A 122 -15.31 16.76 1.98
CA ARG A 122 -14.05 16.75 2.74
C ARG A 122 -13.56 18.13 3.18
N VAL A 123 -13.93 19.19 2.46
CA VAL A 123 -13.53 20.57 2.74
C VAL A 123 -14.48 21.26 3.73
N LEU A 124 -15.72 20.76 3.87
CA LEU A 124 -16.76 21.34 4.74
C LEU A 124 -16.37 21.31 6.22
N ASP A 125 -16.03 20.15 6.80
CA ASP A 125 -15.70 20.10 8.23
C ASP A 125 -14.49 21.00 8.61
N PRO A 126 -13.36 21.01 7.87
CA PRO A 126 -12.29 21.97 8.13
C PRO A 126 -12.77 23.42 8.09
N TRP A 127 -13.65 23.78 7.15
CA TRP A 127 -14.21 25.12 7.07
C TRP A 127 -15.09 25.49 8.27
N ASP A 128 -15.97 24.59 8.70
CA ASP A 128 -16.82 24.83 9.89
C ASP A 128 -16.00 24.89 11.18
N MET A 129 -14.97 24.05 11.30
CA MET A 129 -14.04 24.13 12.41
C MET A 129 -13.24 25.43 12.40
N ALA A 130 -12.87 25.94 11.22
CA ALA A 130 -12.17 27.22 11.09
C ALA A 130 -13.06 28.42 11.45
N LYS A 131 -14.32 28.45 11.00
CA LYS A 131 -15.29 29.51 11.37
C LYS A 131 -15.52 29.61 12.89
N SER A 132 -15.41 28.49 13.60
CA SER A 132 -15.54 28.42 15.06
C SER A 132 -14.20 28.42 15.79
N ALA A 133 -13.09 28.65 15.09
CA ALA A 133 -11.76 28.81 15.67
C ALA A 133 -11.43 30.30 15.86
N ASN A 134 -10.41 30.57 16.66
CA ASN A 134 -9.97 31.92 17.01
C ASN A 134 -9.10 32.55 15.89
N PHE A 135 -9.57 32.56 14.64
CA PHE A 135 -8.89 33.22 13.52
C PHE A 135 -9.25 34.70 13.44
N THR A 136 -8.30 35.53 13.00
CA THR A 136 -8.63 36.88 12.53
C THR A 136 -9.30 36.82 11.16
N GLU A 137 -10.09 37.84 10.80
CA GLU A 137 -10.80 37.88 9.51
C GLU A 137 -9.85 37.70 8.30
N LYS A 138 -8.66 38.29 8.36
CA LYS A 138 -7.65 38.17 7.29
C LYS A 138 -7.10 36.75 7.17
N GLU A 139 -6.87 36.08 8.29
CA GLU A 139 -6.42 34.69 8.31
C GLU A 139 -7.51 33.74 7.84
N LEU A 140 -8.76 34.02 8.21
CA LEU A 140 -9.92 33.25 7.79
C LEU A 140 -10.11 33.32 6.27
N GLU A 141 -10.01 34.50 5.66
CA GLU A 141 -10.11 34.65 4.19
C GLU A 141 -8.91 34.00 3.48
N SER A 142 -7.70 34.12 4.02
CA SER A 142 -6.54 33.38 3.49
C SER A 142 -6.72 31.86 3.56
N PHE A 143 -7.32 31.36 4.66
CA PHE A 143 -7.62 29.95 4.83
C PHE A 143 -8.71 29.48 3.85
N ARG A 144 -9.73 30.31 3.62
CA ARG A 144 -10.79 30.07 2.64
C ARG A 144 -10.24 29.91 1.23
N GLU A 145 -9.35 30.79 0.79
CA GLU A 145 -8.68 30.68 -0.52
C GLU A 145 -7.86 29.39 -0.63
N GLU A 146 -7.14 29.02 0.43
CA GLU A 146 -6.38 27.77 0.49
C GLU A 146 -7.28 26.54 0.36
N LEU A 147 -8.46 26.55 1.01
CA LEU A 147 -9.47 25.50 0.88
C LEU A 147 -10.03 25.42 -0.55
N LYS A 148 -10.27 26.55 -1.22
CA LYS A 148 -10.69 26.55 -2.64
C LYS A 148 -9.64 25.92 -3.54
N HIS A 149 -8.36 26.24 -3.34
CA HIS A 149 -7.27 25.59 -4.07
C HIS A 149 -7.17 24.09 -3.77
N PHE A 150 -7.45 23.70 -2.53
CA PHE A 150 -7.45 22.31 -2.12
C PHE A 150 -8.62 21.51 -2.72
N GLU A 151 -9.80 22.10 -2.84
CA GLU A 151 -10.95 21.52 -3.55
C GLU A 151 -10.60 21.16 -5.00
N VAL A 152 -9.97 22.09 -5.74
CA VAL A 152 -9.51 21.84 -7.11
C VAL A 152 -8.48 20.69 -7.16
N LYS A 153 -7.61 20.55 -6.15
CA LYS A 153 -6.67 19.41 -6.06
C LYS A 153 -7.40 18.09 -5.84
N ILE A 154 -8.43 18.06 -4.98
CA ILE A 154 -9.27 16.89 -4.74
C ILE A 154 -10.00 16.51 -6.04
N GLU A 155 -10.59 17.47 -6.73
CA GLU A 155 -11.31 17.22 -7.99
C GLU A 155 -10.38 16.62 -9.05
N LYS A 156 -9.16 17.16 -9.21
CA LYS A 156 -8.13 16.58 -10.10
C LYS A 156 -7.81 15.14 -9.72
N HIS A 157 -7.60 14.85 -8.44
CA HIS A 157 -7.36 13.48 -7.97
C HIS A 157 -8.54 12.55 -8.30
N ASN A 158 -9.77 12.99 -8.05
CA ASN A 158 -10.99 12.23 -8.36
C ASN A 158 -11.11 11.97 -9.87
N HIS A 159 -10.75 12.94 -10.71
CA HIS A 159 -10.71 12.75 -12.16
C HIS A 159 -9.70 11.67 -12.56
N TYR A 160 -8.48 11.71 -12.05
CA TYR A 160 -7.46 10.69 -12.35
C TYR A 160 -7.86 9.30 -11.84
N GLN A 161 -8.50 9.20 -10.66
CA GLN A 161 -9.04 7.95 -10.16
C GLN A 161 -10.08 7.34 -11.11
N LYS A 162 -11.01 8.16 -11.63
CA LYS A 162 -12.00 7.71 -12.62
C LYS A 162 -11.32 7.26 -13.92
N GLN A 163 -10.32 8.00 -14.40
CA GLN A 163 -9.55 7.62 -15.59
C GLN A 163 -8.79 6.30 -15.39
N LEU A 164 -8.21 6.10 -14.20
CA LEU A 164 -7.53 4.86 -13.85
C LEU A 164 -8.49 3.67 -13.83
N GLU A 165 -9.70 3.85 -13.29
CA GLU A 165 -10.73 2.80 -13.30
C GLU A 165 -11.16 2.43 -14.73
N ILE A 166 -11.38 3.43 -15.59
CA ILE A 166 -11.70 3.19 -17.01
C ILE A 166 -10.54 2.47 -17.71
N SER A 167 -9.30 2.88 -17.45
CA SER A 167 -8.10 2.24 -18.01
C SER A 167 -7.98 0.78 -17.56
N HIS A 168 -8.27 0.49 -16.28
CA HIS A 168 -8.28 -0.87 -15.75
C HIS A 168 -9.29 -1.77 -16.45
N ARG A 169 -10.51 -1.26 -16.64
CA ARG A 169 -11.57 -1.99 -17.35
C ARG A 169 -11.16 -2.27 -18.80
N LYS A 170 -10.55 -1.30 -19.48
CA LYS A 170 -10.02 -1.45 -20.84
C LYS A 170 -8.89 -2.49 -20.89
N LEU A 171 -7.97 -2.46 -19.94
CA LEU A 171 -6.87 -3.41 -19.86
C LEU A 171 -7.38 -4.84 -19.74
N LYS A 172 -8.31 -5.10 -18.80
CA LYS A 172 -8.93 -6.43 -18.64
C LYS A 172 -9.63 -6.91 -19.91
N HIS A 173 -10.30 -6.00 -20.61
CA HIS A 173 -10.94 -6.32 -21.88
C HIS A 173 -9.89 -6.71 -22.91
N VAL A 174 -8.85 -5.90 -23.14
CA VAL A 174 -7.78 -6.15 -24.13
C VAL A 174 -6.98 -7.43 -23.82
N GLU A 175 -6.74 -7.73 -22.55
CA GLU A 175 -6.11 -9.01 -22.13
C GLU A 175 -6.93 -10.23 -22.57
N SER A 176 -8.24 -10.11 -22.67
CA SER A 176 -9.11 -11.19 -23.16
C SER A 176 -9.00 -11.45 -24.67
N PHE A 177 -8.50 -10.50 -25.48
CA PHE A 177 -8.36 -10.66 -26.94
C PHE A 177 -6.99 -11.18 -27.36
N GLY A 178 -6.00 -11.21 -26.46
CA GLY A 178 -4.69 -11.84 -26.71
C GLY A 178 -3.69 -11.06 -27.58
N ASP A 179 -3.97 -9.80 -27.93
CA ASP A 179 -3.00 -8.94 -28.65
C ASP A 179 -1.93 -8.40 -27.70
N GLN A 180 -0.75 -9.03 -27.72
CA GLN A 180 0.34 -8.78 -26.78
C GLN A 180 0.90 -7.34 -26.86
N GLU A 181 0.91 -6.72 -28.04
CA GLU A 181 1.44 -5.36 -28.20
C GLU A 181 0.45 -4.34 -27.63
N HIS A 182 -0.84 -4.54 -27.88
CA HIS A 182 -1.91 -3.71 -27.33
C HIS A 182 -2.05 -3.86 -25.81
N VAL A 183 -1.84 -5.07 -25.28
CA VAL A 183 -1.80 -5.31 -23.83
C VAL A 183 -0.65 -4.53 -23.19
N THR A 184 0.56 -4.61 -23.75
CA THR A 184 1.75 -3.95 -23.20
C THR A 184 1.60 -2.43 -23.16
N ARG A 185 1.15 -1.81 -24.26
CA ARG A 185 0.88 -0.36 -24.32
C ARG A 185 -0.19 0.10 -23.32
N ASN A 186 -1.23 -0.69 -23.10
CA ASN A 186 -2.26 -0.37 -22.11
C ASN A 186 -1.78 -0.55 -20.67
N LYS A 187 -0.92 -1.56 -20.41
CA LYS A 187 -0.29 -1.76 -19.09
C LYS A 187 0.59 -0.58 -18.69
N GLU A 188 1.41 -0.08 -19.61
CA GLU A 188 2.25 1.10 -19.37
C GLU A 188 1.41 2.35 -19.06
N ARG A 189 0.34 2.59 -19.84
CA ARG A 189 -0.60 3.69 -19.58
C ARG A 189 -1.30 3.55 -18.23
N TYR A 190 -1.71 2.33 -17.86
CA TYR A 190 -2.30 2.05 -16.56
C TYR A 190 -1.30 2.35 -15.43
N ALA A 191 -0.05 1.88 -15.53
CA ALA A 191 0.99 2.09 -14.53
C ALA A 191 1.28 3.59 -14.32
N MET A 192 1.41 4.37 -15.41
CA MET A 192 1.60 5.82 -15.30
C MET A 192 0.41 6.54 -14.64
N LEU A 193 -0.83 6.14 -14.96
CA LEU A 193 -2.03 6.70 -14.32
C LEU A 193 -2.10 6.32 -12.85
N GLU A 194 -1.72 5.08 -12.51
CA GLU A 194 -1.71 4.58 -11.14
C GLU A 194 -0.72 5.37 -10.29
N GLU A 195 0.49 5.59 -10.78
CA GLU A 195 1.52 6.37 -10.10
C GLU A 195 1.07 7.82 -9.86
N LYS A 196 0.57 8.50 -10.90
CA LYS A 196 0.04 9.86 -10.78
C LYS A 196 -1.12 9.95 -9.79
N THR A 197 -2.01 8.96 -9.80
CA THR A 197 -3.14 8.89 -8.88
C THR A 197 -2.66 8.75 -7.43
N LYS A 198 -1.69 7.86 -7.18
CA LYS A 198 -1.09 7.69 -5.84
C LYS A 198 -0.38 8.95 -5.37
N GLU A 199 0.38 9.61 -6.24
CA GLU A 199 1.09 10.85 -5.91
C GLU A 199 0.12 11.97 -5.53
N LEU A 200 -0.93 12.19 -6.34
CA LEU A 200 -1.97 13.16 -6.03
C LEU A 200 -2.72 12.80 -4.74
N GLY A 201 -3.03 11.52 -4.53
CA GLY A 201 -3.67 11.06 -3.30
C GLY A 201 -2.82 11.34 -2.06
N TYR A 202 -1.50 11.15 -2.14
CA TYR A 202 -0.58 11.51 -1.08
C TYR A 202 -0.56 13.01 -0.80
N LYS A 203 -0.49 13.84 -1.86
CA LYS A 203 -0.56 15.31 -1.72
C LYS A 203 -1.87 15.75 -1.07
N VAL A 204 -3.00 15.17 -1.49
CA VAL A 204 -4.32 15.48 -0.92
C VAL A 204 -4.36 15.13 0.57
N LYS A 205 -3.87 13.94 0.96
CA LYS A 205 -3.81 13.52 2.37
C LYS A 205 -2.92 14.45 3.20
N LYS A 206 -1.74 14.80 2.68
CA LYS A 206 -0.79 15.67 3.38
C LYS A 206 -1.36 17.07 3.59
N HIS A 207 -1.98 17.67 2.55
CA HIS A 207 -2.63 18.96 2.68
C HIS A 207 -3.80 18.92 3.68
N MET A 208 -4.64 17.88 3.64
CA MET A 208 -5.72 17.75 4.62
C MET A 208 -5.21 17.69 6.06
N GLN A 209 -4.14 16.92 6.29
CA GLN A 209 -3.53 16.81 7.61
C GLN A 209 -2.94 18.15 8.07
N ASP A 210 -2.28 18.89 7.18
CA ASP A 210 -1.74 20.22 7.50
C ASP A 210 -2.84 21.22 7.87
N LEU A 211 -3.88 21.32 7.03
CA LEU A 211 -5.05 22.18 7.27
C LEU A 211 -5.72 21.86 8.62
N SER A 212 -5.99 20.58 8.87
CA SER A 212 -6.61 20.13 10.12
C SER A 212 -5.73 20.43 11.34
N SER A 213 -4.42 20.26 11.21
CA SER A 213 -3.48 20.55 12.29
C SER A 213 -3.40 22.05 12.59
N ARG A 214 -3.48 22.90 11.57
CA ARG A 214 -3.51 24.37 11.71
C ARG A 214 -4.78 24.83 12.43
N ILE A 215 -5.94 24.32 12.03
CA ILE A 215 -7.22 24.64 12.70
C ILE A 215 -7.19 24.20 14.16
N SER A 216 -6.68 22.98 14.43
CA SER A 216 -6.59 22.45 15.79
C SER A 216 -5.71 23.33 16.68
N ARG A 217 -4.55 23.79 16.17
CA ARG A 217 -3.70 24.74 16.91
C ARG A 217 -4.40 26.08 17.14
N ALA A 218 -5.06 26.64 16.12
CA ALA A 218 -5.78 27.90 16.25
C ALA A 218 -6.90 27.85 17.32
N ARG A 219 -7.53 26.69 17.52
CA ARG A 219 -8.50 26.47 18.61
C ARG A 219 -7.88 26.35 19.99
N HIS A 220 -6.69 25.78 20.09
CA HIS A 220 -6.00 25.53 21.36
C HIS A 220 -4.96 26.58 21.74
N ASN A 221 -4.91 27.72 21.03
CA ASN A 221 -4.05 28.86 21.38
C ASN A 221 -4.53 29.61 22.63
N GLU A 222 -5.32 28.98 23.49
CA GLU A 222 -5.67 29.52 24.79
C GLU A 222 -4.60 29.12 25.82
N LEU A 223 -3.85 30.17 26.22
CA LEU A 223 -2.82 30.33 27.26
C LEU A 223 -1.36 30.32 26.76
#